data_AF-A0A4Q2A9Y7-F1
#
_entry.id   AF-A0A4Q2A9Y7-F1
#
_cell.length_a   1.000
_cell.length_b   1.000
_cell.length_c   1.000
_cell.angle_alpha   90.00
_cell.angle_beta   90.00
_cell.angle_gamma   90.00
#
_symmetry.space_group_name_H-M   'P 1'
#
loop_
_entity.id
_entity.type
_entity.pdbx_description
1 polymer ?
#
loop_
_entity_poly.entity_id
_entity_poly.type
_entity_poly.pdbx_seq_one_letter_code
_entity_poly.pdbx_strand_id
1 'polypeptide(L)'
;HLLLHRITQAGKGGLFRHRQDSSGGRPKPIRLGRKSQVFQTFPKSQVHWEDLQKTIEKVTGIKVFVQDLTHHQKDKFKWGAALPVPDMNKRSGFHFAILIQTPMPTMLRKIMNVIREDSGIVGNVTLHLIEVAVDFYPKTADQAHRILLRERMVGLLQRHHWVPHSLLVRPEVETPCHVDARQQFRDCKKPGTKIRYLFPHKKPGATMPDHMIKDPKVRDRILTEKLGEVLHLNSTVAKGAKNASAHVTIQHKIADQRNPVSGTKRVLSENERRARVEVTLSGADILEERGLVTINDLGQVSLKKLTRPFLSFRLGTIDAWQYLLDDAEAQMRTRGVYGLELRERAGELEARERRRKAGEKLPRNKDREGQGLDAWQELNEVTADALDMLGRRWRGFSWS
;
A
#
# COMPACT_ATOMS: atom_id res chain seq x y z
N HIS A 1 3.69 1.27 7.34
CA HIS A 1 3.03 0.26 8.20
C HIS A 1 3.48 -1.14 7.80
N LEU A 2 3.35 -2.11 8.70
CA LEU A 2 3.69 -3.52 8.44
C LEU A 2 2.53 -4.42 8.81
N LEU A 3 2.18 -5.37 7.94
CA LEU A 3 1.19 -6.39 8.22
C LEU A 3 1.80 -7.78 8.24
N LEU A 4 1.62 -8.48 9.37
CA LEU A 4 2.09 -9.85 9.59
C LEU A 4 0.90 -10.81 9.46
N HIS A 5 0.97 -11.75 8.52
CA HIS A 5 0.04 -12.89 8.40
C HIS A 5 0.73 -14.15 8.90
N ARG A 6 -0.04 -15.13 9.36
CA ARG A 6 0.50 -16.43 9.74
C ARG A 6 -0.47 -17.58 9.47
N ILE A 7 0.11 -18.71 9.08
CA ILE A 7 -0.49 -20.04 9.00
C ILE A 7 0.24 -20.98 9.96
N THR A 8 -0.48 -21.82 10.72
CA THR A 8 0.14 -23.03 11.31
C THR A 8 -0.77 -24.23 11.54
N GLN A 9 -0.15 -25.40 11.32
CA GLN A 9 -0.59 -26.75 11.68
C GLN A 9 -0.43 -27.03 13.17
N ALA A 10 -1.38 -27.78 13.73
CA ALA A 10 -1.27 -28.45 15.01
C ALA A 10 -0.21 -29.57 14.97
N GLY A 11 0.74 -29.54 15.90
CA GLY A 11 1.72 -30.61 16.09
C GLY A 11 1.03 -31.96 16.37
N LYS A 12 1.39 -32.99 15.60
CA LYS A 12 1.10 -34.37 15.99
C LYS A 12 2.00 -34.71 17.18
N GLY A 13 1.39 -35.01 18.33
CA GLY A 13 2.09 -35.72 19.40
C GLY A 13 2.63 -37.04 18.85
N GLY A 14 3.95 -37.14 18.76
CA GLY A 14 4.62 -38.39 18.41
C GLY A 14 4.38 -39.42 19.50
N LEU A 15 3.69 -40.51 19.15
CA LEU A 15 3.66 -41.72 19.96
C LEU A 15 5.09 -42.26 20.06
N PHE A 16 5.69 -42.21 21.26
CA PHE A 16 6.82 -43.06 21.61
C PHE A 16 6.36 -44.52 21.54
N ARG A 17 6.79 -45.27 20.51
CA ARG A 17 6.73 -46.74 20.54
C ARG A 17 7.99 -47.23 21.24
N HIS A 18 7.85 -47.57 22.52
CA HIS A 18 8.82 -48.40 23.21
C HIS A 18 8.75 -49.81 22.61
N ARG A 19 9.85 -50.24 22.00
CA ARG A 19 10.12 -51.63 21.64
C ARG A 19 10.61 -52.30 22.93
N GLN A 20 9.95 -53.35 23.38
CA GLN A 20 10.52 -54.29 24.34
C GLN A 20 10.18 -55.71 23.90
N ASP A 21 11.25 -56.45 23.64
CA ASP A 21 11.24 -57.88 23.38
C ASP A 21 10.95 -58.66 24.67
N SER A 22 10.43 -59.84 24.40
CA SER A 22 10.08 -61.00 25.21
C SER A 22 10.85 -61.31 26.51
N SER A 23 10.03 -61.73 27.48
CA SER A 23 10.11 -62.96 28.28
C SER A 23 10.71 -62.93 29.70
N GLY A 24 9.89 -63.40 30.65
CA GLY A 24 10.35 -64.23 31.77
C GLY A 24 10.15 -63.67 33.18
N GLY A 25 8.93 -63.68 33.72
CA GLY A 25 8.74 -63.58 35.17
C GLY A 25 7.33 -63.20 35.61
N ARG A 26 6.64 -64.10 36.33
CA ARG A 26 5.31 -63.84 36.93
C ARG A 26 5.43 -62.83 38.09
N PRO A 27 4.64 -61.73 38.12
CA PRO A 27 4.51 -60.92 39.33
C PRO A 27 3.22 -61.22 40.11
N LYS A 28 3.35 -61.12 41.43
CA LYS A 28 2.30 -61.24 42.46
C LYS A 28 1.21 -60.16 42.31
N PRO A 29 -0.01 -60.36 42.85
CA PRO A 29 -1.10 -59.40 42.73
C PRO A 29 -0.82 -58.15 43.58
N ILE A 30 -0.63 -57.01 42.91
CA ILE A 30 -0.51 -55.69 43.54
C ILE A 30 -1.90 -55.06 43.65
N ARG A 31 -2.24 -54.60 44.86
CA ARG A 31 -3.46 -53.84 45.17
C ARG A 31 -3.64 -52.67 44.20
N LEU A 32 -4.82 -52.59 43.59
CA LEU A 32 -5.29 -51.47 42.78
C LEU A 32 -5.43 -50.21 43.66
N GLY A 33 -4.37 -49.41 43.72
CA GLY A 33 -4.48 -48.00 44.11
C GLY A 33 -5.24 -47.24 43.03
N ARG A 34 -6.20 -46.40 43.45
CA ARG A 34 -6.92 -45.45 42.59
C ARG A 34 -5.92 -44.70 41.71
N LYS A 35 -5.96 -44.95 40.40
CA LYS A 35 -5.32 -44.08 39.41
C LYS A 35 -5.99 -42.72 39.51
N SER A 36 -5.33 -41.76 40.13
CA SER A 36 -5.55 -40.35 39.86
C SER A 36 -5.27 -40.15 38.38
N GLN A 37 -6.34 -40.09 37.58
CA GLN A 37 -6.27 -39.52 36.24
C GLN A 37 -5.82 -38.08 36.42
N VAL A 38 -4.53 -37.84 36.21
CA VAL A 38 -4.03 -36.51 35.88
C VAL A 38 -4.63 -36.20 34.52
N PHE A 39 -5.83 -35.60 34.53
CA PHE A 39 -6.32 -34.88 33.38
C PHE A 39 -5.29 -33.78 33.13
N GLN A 40 -4.47 -33.94 32.09
CA GLN A 40 -3.84 -32.81 31.44
C GLN A 40 -4.99 -31.94 30.94
N THR A 41 -5.38 -30.98 31.76
CA THR A 41 -6.27 -29.90 31.36
C THR A 41 -5.55 -29.16 30.23
N PHE A 42 -5.98 -29.40 28.99
CA PHE A 42 -5.60 -28.54 27.88
C PHE A 42 -5.95 -27.10 28.28
N PRO A 43 -4.99 -26.16 28.23
CA PRO A 43 -5.24 -24.81 28.69
C PRO A 43 -6.39 -24.19 27.89
N LYS A 44 -7.15 -23.38 28.62
CA LYS A 44 -8.35 -22.67 28.18
C LYS A 44 -8.20 -22.02 26.80
N SER A 45 -9.33 -22.09 26.09
CA SER A 45 -9.96 -21.02 25.28
C SER A 45 -9.15 -20.39 24.16
N GLN A 46 -9.68 -20.52 22.94
CA GLN A 46 -9.59 -19.56 21.84
C GLN A 46 -8.91 -18.23 22.20
N VAL A 47 -7.71 -17.99 21.67
CA VAL A 47 -7.03 -16.68 21.80
C VAL A 47 -7.88 -15.67 21.05
N HIS A 48 -8.49 -14.72 21.76
CA HIS A 48 -9.24 -13.66 21.13
C HIS A 48 -8.28 -12.58 20.63
N TRP A 49 -8.55 -11.98 19.46
CA TRP A 49 -7.67 -10.95 18.89
C TRP A 49 -7.49 -9.74 19.82
N GLU A 50 -8.51 -9.43 20.64
CA GLU A 50 -8.46 -8.38 21.66
C GLU A 50 -7.43 -8.68 22.76
N ASP A 51 -7.30 -9.94 23.16
CA ASP A 51 -6.35 -10.35 24.19
C ASP A 51 -4.92 -10.27 23.67
N LEU A 52 -4.71 -10.65 22.40
CA LEU A 52 -3.41 -10.46 21.75
C LEU A 52 -3.04 -8.98 21.64
N GLN A 53 -3.98 -8.13 21.21
CA GLN A 53 -3.76 -6.69 21.12
C GLN A 53 -3.43 -6.08 22.49
N LYS A 54 -4.21 -6.42 23.54
CA LYS A 54 -3.97 -5.96 24.92
C LYS A 54 -2.64 -6.46 25.47
N THR A 55 -2.26 -7.69 25.16
CA THR A 55 -0.99 -8.29 25.61
C THR A 55 0.20 -7.55 24.99
N ILE A 56 0.17 -7.31 23.68
CA ILE A 56 1.20 -6.52 22.99
C ILE A 56 1.28 -5.11 23.60
N GLU A 57 0.15 -4.42 23.73
CA GLU A 57 0.13 -3.06 24.31
C GLU A 57 0.64 -3.04 25.75
N LYS A 58 0.25 -4.01 26.59
CA LYS A 58 0.68 -4.10 28.00
C LYS A 58 2.17 -4.37 28.13
N VAL A 59 2.73 -5.29 27.34
CA VAL A 59 4.13 -5.71 27.46
C VAL A 59 5.07 -4.71 26.79
N THR A 60 4.68 -4.18 25.63
CA THR A 60 5.59 -3.36 24.82
C THR A 60 5.27 -1.86 24.89
N GLY A 61 4.12 -1.46 25.44
CA GLY A 61 3.61 -0.09 25.41
C GLY A 61 3.17 0.38 24.02
N ILE A 62 3.05 -0.54 23.04
CA ILE A 62 2.82 -0.20 21.64
C ILE A 62 1.42 -0.61 21.23
N LYS A 63 0.66 0.36 20.72
CA LYS A 63 -0.66 0.12 20.14
C LYS A 63 -0.51 -0.49 18.76
N VAL A 64 -1.10 -1.67 18.57
CA VAL A 64 -1.23 -2.35 17.29
C VAL A 64 -2.71 -2.55 16.97
N PHE A 65 -3.03 -2.82 15.71
CA PHE A 65 -4.37 -3.30 15.35
C PHE A 65 -4.27 -4.77 14.98
N VAL A 66 -5.14 -5.60 15.56
CA VAL A 66 -5.19 -7.03 15.27
C VAL A 66 -6.53 -7.37 14.62
N GLN A 67 -6.49 -8.09 13.51
CA GLN A 67 -7.67 -8.66 12.86
C GLN A 67 -7.62 -10.19 12.96
N ASP A 68 -8.69 -10.80 13.46
CA ASP A 68 -8.89 -12.25 13.37
C ASP A 68 -9.34 -12.62 11.95
N LEU A 69 -8.60 -13.54 11.32
CA LEU A 69 -8.87 -14.09 9.99
C LEU A 69 -9.49 -15.50 10.04
N THR A 70 -9.56 -16.10 11.23
CA THR A 70 -10.08 -17.46 11.45
C THR A 70 -11.59 -17.53 11.15
N HIS A 71 -12.30 -16.46 11.48
CA HIS A 71 -13.72 -16.32 11.16
C HIS A 71 -13.84 -15.41 9.96
N HIS A 72 -14.44 -15.91 8.87
CA HIS A 72 -14.69 -15.15 7.64
C HIS A 72 -15.65 -13.98 7.93
N GLN A 73 -15.12 -12.88 8.47
CA GLN A 73 -15.88 -11.67 8.63
C GLN A 73 -16.03 -11.02 7.26
N LYS A 74 -17.27 -10.72 6.87
CA LYS A 74 -17.56 -9.89 5.70
C LYS A 74 -16.79 -8.56 5.80
N ASP A 75 -15.65 -8.48 5.13
CA ASP A 75 -15.06 -7.30 4.49
C ASP A 75 -14.95 -5.97 5.30
N LYS A 76 -15.00 -5.99 6.64
CA LYS A 76 -15.00 -4.74 7.43
C LYS A 76 -13.68 -3.97 7.35
N PHE A 77 -12.55 -4.66 7.19
CA PHE A 77 -11.23 -4.04 7.09
C PHE A 77 -10.47 -4.62 5.91
N LYS A 78 -10.15 -3.79 4.91
CA LYS A 78 -9.36 -4.17 3.75
C LYS A 78 -8.01 -3.45 3.80
N TRP A 79 -6.95 -4.22 3.99
CA TRP A 79 -5.56 -3.74 4.06
C TRP A 79 -4.83 -3.96 2.74
N GLY A 80 -5.28 -3.25 1.70
CA GLY A 80 -4.77 -3.47 0.35
C GLY A 80 -5.35 -4.75 -0.26
N ALA A 81 -4.52 -5.53 -0.95
CA ALA A 81 -4.87 -6.83 -1.53
C ALA A 81 -5.49 -7.77 -0.48
N ALA A 82 -6.36 -8.67 -0.94
CA ALA A 82 -7.05 -9.62 -0.07
C ALA A 82 -6.04 -10.47 0.72
N LEU A 83 -6.30 -10.69 2.00
CA LEU A 83 -5.46 -11.53 2.84
C LEU A 83 -5.62 -13.00 2.40
N PRO A 84 -4.54 -13.80 2.50
CA PRO A 84 -4.63 -15.22 2.17
C PRO A 84 -5.70 -15.89 3.03
N VAL A 85 -6.59 -16.64 2.38
CA VAL A 85 -7.66 -17.37 3.04
C VAL A 85 -7.05 -18.63 3.67
N PRO A 86 -7.18 -18.82 5.00
CA PRO A 86 -6.73 -20.03 5.63
C PRO A 86 -7.39 -21.28 5.05
N ASP A 87 -6.63 -22.35 4.87
CA ASP A 87 -7.18 -23.66 4.50
C ASP A 87 -7.87 -24.30 5.71
N MET A 88 -9.17 -24.05 5.82
CA MET A 88 -10.01 -24.51 6.94
C MET A 88 -10.17 -26.04 7.01
N ASN A 89 -9.80 -26.77 5.95
CA ASN A 89 -9.83 -28.25 5.96
C ASN A 89 -8.63 -28.84 6.70
N LYS A 90 -7.56 -28.07 6.88
CA LYS A 90 -6.45 -28.44 7.76
C LYS A 90 -6.85 -28.03 9.18
N ARG A 91 -6.41 -28.79 10.20
CA ARG A 91 -6.43 -28.32 11.59
C ARG A 91 -5.46 -27.13 11.70
N SER A 92 -5.90 -25.98 11.23
CA SER A 92 -5.18 -24.73 11.29
C SER A 92 -5.54 -24.03 12.60
N GLY A 93 -4.53 -23.48 13.27
CA GLY A 93 -4.75 -22.69 14.47
C GLY A 93 -5.50 -21.37 14.18
N PHE A 94 -5.42 -20.43 15.11
CA PHE A 94 -5.93 -19.08 14.89
C PHE A 94 -5.04 -18.31 13.91
N HIS A 95 -5.67 -17.53 13.04
CA HIS A 95 -5.02 -16.70 12.04
C HIS A 95 -5.24 -15.24 12.39
N PHE A 96 -4.15 -14.51 12.59
CA PHE A 96 -4.22 -13.08 12.87
C PHE A 96 -3.47 -12.30 11.82
N ALA A 97 -3.93 -11.08 11.62
CA ALA A 97 -3.24 -10.11 10.82
C ALA A 97 -3.01 -8.86 11.68
N ILE A 98 -1.74 -8.51 11.88
CA ILE A 98 -1.32 -7.47 12.84
C ILE A 98 -0.74 -6.27 12.09
N LEU A 99 -1.41 -5.12 12.17
CA LEU A 99 -0.97 -3.87 11.55
C LEU A 99 -0.18 -3.02 12.55
N ILE A 100 1.06 -2.73 12.21
CA ILE A 100 1.99 -1.92 13.01
C ILE A 100 2.21 -0.57 12.30
N GLN A 101 1.91 0.53 12.98
CA GLN A 101 2.11 1.89 12.46
C GLN A 101 3.51 2.40 12.81
N THR A 102 4.18 3.03 11.84
CA THR A 102 5.54 3.61 11.99
C THR A 102 6.53 2.66 12.70
N PRO A 103 6.68 1.40 12.22
CA PRO A 103 7.54 0.42 12.87
C PRO A 103 8.99 0.89 12.97
N MET A 104 9.62 0.62 14.11
CA MET A 104 11.07 0.71 14.31
C MET A 104 11.62 -0.71 14.54
N PRO A 105 12.87 -1.01 14.17
CA PRO A 105 13.45 -2.36 14.32
C PRO A 105 13.33 -2.92 15.74
N THR A 106 13.62 -2.10 16.75
CA THR A 106 13.53 -2.49 18.17
C THR A 106 12.10 -2.75 18.61
N MET A 107 11.15 -1.92 18.15
CA MET A 107 9.72 -2.09 18.40
C MET A 107 9.20 -3.38 17.77
N LEU A 108 9.53 -3.63 16.50
CA LEU A 108 9.12 -4.85 15.82
C LEU A 108 9.67 -6.08 16.53
N ARG A 109 10.96 -6.08 16.91
CA ARG A 109 11.56 -7.18 17.70
C ARG A 109 10.77 -7.46 18.99
N LYS A 110 10.42 -6.42 19.75
CA LYS A 110 9.62 -6.57 20.99
C LYS A 110 8.26 -7.21 20.71
N ILE A 111 7.53 -6.71 19.71
CA ILE A 111 6.21 -7.25 19.32
C ILE A 111 6.36 -8.72 18.92
N MET A 112 7.36 -9.05 18.13
CA MET A 112 7.59 -10.41 17.65
C MET A 112 7.95 -11.38 18.79
N ASN A 113 8.73 -10.92 19.77
CA ASN A 113 9.02 -11.72 20.97
C ASN A 113 7.75 -12.00 21.78
N VAL A 114 6.90 -10.99 22.02
CA VAL A 114 5.60 -11.18 22.70
C VAL A 114 4.71 -12.17 21.97
N ILE A 115 4.66 -12.10 20.63
CA ILE A 115 3.90 -13.07 19.83
C ILE A 115 4.47 -14.50 20.01
N ARG A 116 5.79 -14.67 19.98
CA ARG A 116 6.41 -15.99 20.09
C ARG A 116 6.33 -16.59 21.50
N GLU A 117 6.57 -15.78 22.52
CA GLU A 117 6.80 -16.23 23.90
C GLU A 117 5.51 -16.21 24.74
N ASP A 118 4.68 -15.17 24.61
CA ASP A 118 3.57 -14.95 25.54
C ASP A 118 2.20 -15.39 25.00
N SER A 119 2.04 -15.45 23.67
CA SER A 119 0.72 -15.65 23.07
C SER A 119 0.40 -17.10 22.66
N GLY A 120 1.37 -18.01 22.78
CA GLY A 120 1.21 -19.42 22.33
C GLY A 120 1.06 -19.57 20.81
N ILE A 121 1.26 -18.50 20.06
CA ILE A 121 1.19 -18.46 18.60
C ILE A 121 2.55 -19.04 18.10
N VAL A 122 2.60 -20.32 17.67
CA VAL A 122 3.76 -21.03 17.04
C VAL A 122 3.78 -21.15 15.49
N GLY A 123 4.76 -20.61 14.75
CA GLY A 123 4.81 -20.66 13.25
C GLY A 123 5.31 -19.40 12.52
N ASN A 124 5.45 -19.49 11.18
CA ASN A 124 6.10 -18.46 10.36
C ASN A 124 5.28 -17.18 10.21
N VAL A 125 5.98 -16.04 10.27
CA VAL A 125 5.40 -14.72 10.07
C VAL A 125 5.67 -14.26 8.64
N THR A 126 4.60 -13.99 7.90
CA THR A 126 4.66 -13.54 6.50
C THR A 126 4.31 -12.07 6.39
N LEU A 127 5.04 -11.33 5.57
CA LEU A 127 4.70 -9.96 5.24
C LEU A 127 3.56 -9.92 4.23
N HIS A 128 2.51 -9.16 4.50
CA HIS A 128 1.41 -8.96 3.55
C HIS A 128 1.30 -7.53 3.05
N LEU A 129 1.72 -6.56 3.85
CA LEU A 129 1.64 -5.16 3.49
C LEU A 129 2.84 -4.40 4.03
N ILE A 130 3.42 -3.55 3.19
CA ILE A 130 4.35 -2.51 3.58
C ILE A 130 3.86 -1.16 3.05
N GLU A 131 3.86 -0.17 3.93
CA GLU A 131 3.58 1.22 3.55
C GLU A 131 4.79 2.08 3.92
N VAL A 132 5.31 2.80 2.91
CA VAL A 132 6.46 3.69 3.00
C VAL A 132 6.01 5.10 2.67
N ALA A 133 6.25 6.04 3.57
CA ALA A 133 5.88 7.44 3.41
C ALA A 133 7.12 8.34 3.41
N VAL A 134 7.07 9.39 2.57
CA VAL A 134 8.04 10.48 2.55
C VAL A 134 7.31 11.77 2.90
N ASP A 135 7.78 12.40 3.97
CA ASP A 135 7.21 13.62 4.54
C ASP A 135 8.05 14.83 4.15
N PHE A 136 7.40 15.87 3.65
CA PHE A 136 8.00 17.14 3.24
C PHE A 136 7.58 18.25 4.20
N TYR A 137 8.59 18.89 4.80
CA TYR A 137 8.41 19.97 5.75
C TYR A 137 8.98 21.29 5.18
N PRO A 138 8.23 22.39 5.26
CA PRO A 138 8.74 23.72 4.92
C PRO A 138 9.85 24.16 5.89
N LYS A 139 10.98 24.64 5.33
CA LYS A 139 12.12 25.16 6.10
C LYS A 139 11.98 26.67 6.33
N THR A 140 11.02 27.08 7.15
CA THR A 140 10.85 28.49 7.56
C THR A 140 10.34 28.60 8.99
N ALA A 141 10.82 29.62 9.71
CA ALA A 141 10.34 29.96 11.05
C ALA A 141 9.00 30.72 11.01
N ASP A 142 8.73 31.49 9.95
CA ASP A 142 7.49 32.26 9.81
C ASP A 142 6.29 31.34 9.55
N GLN A 143 5.30 31.41 10.44
CA GLN A 143 4.10 30.57 10.40
C GLN A 143 3.23 30.83 9.16
N ALA A 144 3.07 32.10 8.75
CA ALA A 144 2.22 32.44 7.59
C ALA A 144 2.85 31.89 6.31
N HIS A 145 4.15 32.14 6.11
CA HIS A 145 4.88 31.59 4.98
C HIS A 145 4.98 30.07 5.03
N ARG A 146 5.03 29.45 6.22
CA ARG A 146 5.04 27.99 6.38
C ARG A 146 3.79 27.33 5.81
N ILE A 147 2.61 27.92 6.07
CA ILE A 147 1.33 27.44 5.55
C ILE A 147 1.35 27.48 4.03
N LEU A 148 1.75 28.62 3.45
CA LEU A 148 1.82 28.81 2.00
C LEU A 148 2.79 27.81 1.34
N LEU A 149 4.00 27.64 1.89
CA LEU A 149 4.99 26.71 1.37
C LEU A 149 4.50 25.26 1.44
N ARG A 150 3.83 24.87 2.53
CA ARG A 150 3.25 23.53 2.67
C ARG A 150 2.18 23.28 1.61
N GLU A 151 1.29 24.24 1.37
CA GLU A 151 0.24 24.11 0.34
C GLU A 151 0.84 24.05 -1.08
N ARG A 152 1.89 24.84 -1.35
CA ARG A 152 2.69 24.74 -2.58
C ARG A 152 3.34 23.37 -2.71
N MET A 153 3.96 22.83 -1.66
CA MET A 153 4.53 21.47 -1.65
C MET A 153 3.47 20.41 -1.97
N VAL A 154 2.29 20.48 -1.36
CA VAL A 154 1.18 19.57 -1.70
C VAL A 154 0.82 19.67 -3.18
N GLY A 155 0.73 20.89 -3.73
CA GLY A 155 0.45 21.11 -5.15
C GLY A 155 1.53 20.53 -6.06
N LEU A 156 2.80 20.74 -5.72
CA LEU A 156 3.93 20.17 -6.45
C LEU A 156 3.87 18.65 -6.44
N LEU A 157 3.67 18.01 -5.28
CA LEU A 157 3.55 16.55 -5.20
C LEU A 157 2.37 16.04 -6.02
N GLN A 158 1.18 16.65 -5.90
CA GLN A 158 -0.01 16.22 -6.65
C GLN A 158 0.21 16.28 -8.17
N ARG A 159 0.88 17.33 -8.64
CA ARG A 159 1.07 17.62 -10.07
C ARG A 159 2.27 16.92 -10.69
N HIS A 160 3.34 16.68 -9.94
CA HIS A 160 4.59 16.13 -10.49
C HIS A 160 4.83 14.66 -10.15
N HIS A 161 4.11 14.09 -9.18
CA HIS A 161 4.19 12.66 -8.90
C HIS A 161 3.69 11.83 -10.09
N TRP A 162 4.51 10.90 -10.58
CA TRP A 162 4.23 10.04 -11.72
C TRP A 162 4.58 8.58 -11.41
N VAL A 163 3.73 7.67 -11.89
CA VAL A 163 3.89 6.21 -11.81
C VAL A 163 3.33 5.65 -13.12
N PRO A 164 3.99 4.66 -13.73
CA PRO A 164 3.39 3.91 -14.83
C PRO A 164 2.02 3.39 -14.42
N HIS A 165 0.99 3.66 -15.23
CA HIS A 165 -0.37 3.19 -14.97
C HIS A 165 -0.42 1.67 -14.85
N SER A 166 0.42 0.97 -15.62
CA SER A 166 0.55 -0.50 -15.60
C SER A 166 0.81 -1.08 -14.21
N LEU A 167 1.42 -0.30 -13.31
CA LEU A 167 1.70 -0.70 -11.92
C LEU A 167 0.56 -0.43 -10.94
N LEU A 168 -0.49 0.28 -11.36
CA LEU A 168 -1.61 0.70 -10.51
C LEU A 168 -2.95 0.04 -10.89
N VAL A 169 -2.98 -0.67 -12.02
CA VAL A 169 -4.17 -1.34 -12.56
C VAL A 169 -4.46 -2.63 -11.79
N ARG A 170 -5.75 -2.94 -11.61
CA ARG A 170 -6.22 -4.26 -11.19
C ARG A 170 -6.93 -4.93 -12.36
N PRO A 171 -6.29 -5.85 -13.09
CA PRO A 171 -6.89 -6.43 -14.29
C PRO A 171 -8.13 -7.28 -13.98
N GLU A 172 -8.29 -7.76 -12.75
CA GLU A 172 -9.40 -8.63 -12.35
C GLU A 172 -10.68 -7.85 -11.98
N VAL A 173 -10.65 -6.51 -11.96
CA VAL A 173 -11.80 -5.69 -11.58
C VAL A 173 -12.28 -4.91 -12.80
N GLU A 174 -13.48 -5.21 -13.29
CA GLU A 174 -14.03 -4.55 -14.49
C GLU A 174 -14.56 -3.14 -14.24
N THR A 175 -14.76 -2.74 -12.98
CA THR A 175 -15.29 -1.41 -12.65
C THR A 175 -14.34 -0.34 -13.16
N PRO A 176 -14.77 0.58 -14.03
CA PRO A 176 -13.83 1.45 -14.73
C PRO A 176 -12.95 2.35 -13.82
N CYS A 177 -13.42 2.67 -12.61
CA CYS A 177 -12.67 3.41 -11.58
C CYS A 177 -11.53 2.63 -10.89
N HIS A 178 -11.45 1.32 -11.12
CA HIS A 178 -10.44 0.41 -10.59
C HIS A 178 -9.44 -0.07 -11.66
N VAL A 179 -9.78 0.09 -12.94
CA VAL A 179 -8.86 -0.15 -14.06
C VAL A 179 -8.12 1.10 -14.50
N ASP A 180 -8.58 2.31 -14.14
CA ASP A 180 -7.81 3.54 -14.35
C ASP A 180 -7.69 4.35 -13.09
N ALA A 181 -6.61 4.06 -12.39
CA ALA A 181 -6.45 4.47 -11.04
C ALA A 181 -5.66 5.77 -10.90
N ARG A 182 -5.56 6.60 -11.95
CA ARG A 182 -4.65 7.75 -11.95
C ARG A 182 -5.02 8.81 -10.92
N GLN A 183 -6.31 9.02 -10.59
CA GLN A 183 -6.74 9.86 -9.47
C GLN A 183 -8.08 9.40 -8.85
N GLN A 184 -8.06 9.04 -7.57
CA GLN A 184 -9.24 8.86 -6.73
C GLN A 184 -9.25 9.98 -5.69
N PHE A 185 -10.33 10.76 -5.67
CA PHE A 185 -10.57 11.76 -4.64
C PHE A 185 -11.57 11.24 -3.62
N ARG A 186 -11.21 11.31 -2.34
CA ARG A 186 -12.14 11.08 -1.24
C ARG A 186 -12.38 12.39 -0.51
N ASP A 187 -13.56 12.96 -0.68
CA ASP A 187 -13.97 14.09 0.16
C ASP A 187 -14.25 13.55 1.56
N CYS A 188 -13.48 14.02 2.54
CA CYS A 188 -13.69 13.64 3.93
C CYS A 188 -15.00 14.20 4.51
N LYS A 189 -15.64 15.17 3.85
CA LYS A 189 -16.90 15.78 4.28
C LYS A 189 -18.15 15.07 3.76
N LYS A 190 -18.05 14.26 2.69
CA LYS A 190 -19.19 13.58 2.07
C LYS A 190 -18.90 12.08 1.89
N PRO A 191 -19.36 11.21 2.80
CA PRO A 191 -19.30 9.77 2.57
C PRO A 191 -20.06 9.42 1.28
N GLY A 192 -19.43 8.67 0.39
CA GLY A 192 -19.96 8.35 -0.95
C GLY A 192 -19.46 9.25 -2.09
N THR A 193 -18.31 9.91 -1.93
CA THR A 193 -17.73 10.76 -2.98
C THR A 193 -17.58 9.98 -4.29
N LYS A 194 -18.14 10.52 -5.38
CA LYS A 194 -18.04 9.94 -6.73
C LYS A 194 -16.58 9.94 -7.16
N ILE A 195 -16.05 8.76 -7.48
CA ILE A 195 -14.72 8.62 -8.10
C ILE A 195 -14.77 9.30 -9.47
N ARG A 196 -13.71 10.02 -9.84
CA ARG A 196 -13.61 10.76 -11.12
C ARG A 196 -12.39 10.28 -11.89
N TYR A 197 -12.51 10.18 -13.22
CA TYR A 197 -11.35 10.02 -14.09
C TYR A 197 -10.55 11.31 -14.18
N LEU A 198 -9.32 11.21 -14.69
CA LEU A 198 -8.49 12.37 -14.98
C LEU A 198 -9.09 13.18 -16.14
N PHE A 199 -9.69 12.49 -17.12
CA PHE A 199 -10.51 13.06 -18.19
C PHE A 199 -11.95 12.52 -18.09
N PRO A 200 -12.84 13.16 -17.30
CA PRO A 200 -14.22 12.75 -17.13
C PRO A 200 -15.12 13.23 -18.27
N HIS A 201 -15.83 12.30 -18.91
CA HIS A 201 -16.78 12.59 -19.98
C HIS A 201 -17.81 13.68 -19.62
N LYS A 202 -18.00 14.65 -20.52
CA LYS A 202 -19.12 15.60 -20.47
C LYS A 202 -20.50 14.95 -20.61
N LYS A 203 -20.59 13.79 -21.29
CA LYS A 203 -21.85 13.07 -21.53
C LYS A 203 -21.94 11.79 -20.67
N PRO A 204 -23.04 11.54 -19.95
CA PRO A 204 -23.25 10.31 -19.20
C PRO A 204 -23.45 9.16 -20.19
N GLY A 205 -22.43 8.32 -20.41
CA GLY A 205 -22.60 7.17 -21.30
C GLY A 205 -21.33 6.47 -21.74
N ALA A 206 -20.17 7.13 -21.65
CA ALA A 206 -18.89 6.46 -21.82
C ALA A 206 -18.12 6.54 -20.51
N THR A 207 -17.92 5.38 -19.89
CA THR A 207 -17.12 5.19 -18.66
C THR A 207 -15.77 4.60 -19.01
N MET A 208 -15.29 4.74 -20.25
CA MET A 208 -14.04 4.12 -20.65
C MET A 208 -12.84 4.76 -19.94
N PRO A 209 -11.92 3.95 -19.41
CA PRO A 209 -10.72 4.44 -18.73
C PRO A 209 -9.74 5.17 -19.67
N ASP A 210 -8.96 6.11 -19.13
CA ASP A 210 -7.91 6.85 -19.86
C ASP A 210 -6.78 5.93 -20.38
N HIS A 211 -6.52 4.79 -19.73
CA HIS A 211 -5.52 3.80 -20.18
C HIS A 211 -5.92 3.13 -21.51
N MET A 212 -7.20 3.16 -21.88
CA MET A 212 -7.70 2.70 -23.18
C MET A 212 -7.50 3.76 -24.27
N ILE A 213 -6.39 4.49 -24.22
CA ILE A 213 -6.01 5.56 -25.17
C ILE A 213 -5.92 5.08 -26.63
N LYS A 214 -5.92 3.77 -26.89
CA LYS A 214 -6.00 3.24 -28.25
C LYS A 214 -7.40 3.39 -28.86
N ASP A 215 -8.43 3.57 -28.05
CA ASP A 215 -9.80 3.84 -28.51
C ASP A 215 -9.94 5.31 -28.95
N PRO A 216 -10.43 5.59 -30.18
CA PRO A 216 -10.58 6.95 -30.69
C PRO A 216 -11.45 7.86 -29.82
N LYS A 217 -12.50 7.34 -29.16
CA LYS A 217 -13.37 8.14 -28.28
C LYS A 217 -12.64 8.56 -27.01
N VAL A 218 -11.73 7.71 -26.50
CA VAL A 218 -10.89 8.05 -25.34
C VAL A 218 -9.86 9.11 -25.74
N ARG A 219 -9.23 9.00 -26.91
CA ARG A 219 -8.29 10.01 -27.40
C ARG A 219 -8.94 11.37 -27.61
N ASP A 220 -10.07 11.40 -28.30
CA ASP A 220 -10.82 12.65 -28.53
C ASP A 220 -11.17 13.34 -27.21
N ARG A 221 -11.60 12.57 -26.21
CA ARG A 221 -11.85 13.07 -24.85
C ARG A 221 -10.59 13.70 -24.23
N ILE A 222 -9.47 12.98 -24.25
CA ILE A 222 -8.18 13.44 -23.70
C ILE A 222 -7.72 14.74 -24.40
N LEU A 223 -7.95 14.85 -25.71
CA LEU A 223 -7.52 15.97 -26.53
C LEU A 223 -8.45 17.19 -26.43
N THR A 224 -9.74 17.01 -26.15
CA THR A 224 -10.74 18.10 -26.24
C THR A 224 -11.29 18.57 -24.89
N GLU A 225 -11.25 17.75 -23.84
CA GLU A 225 -11.88 18.10 -22.57
C GLU A 225 -11.05 19.02 -21.68
N LYS A 226 -11.65 20.15 -21.33
CA LYS A 226 -11.17 21.03 -20.26
C LYS A 226 -11.94 20.71 -18.97
N LEU A 227 -11.24 20.29 -17.92
CA LEU A 227 -11.74 20.47 -16.56
C LEU A 227 -10.80 21.33 -15.75
N GLY A 228 -11.42 22.16 -14.92
CA GLY A 228 -10.80 23.20 -14.12
C GLY A 228 -10.17 22.72 -12.82
N GLU A 229 -9.89 23.71 -11.97
CA GLU A 229 -9.01 23.60 -10.82
C GLU A 229 -9.53 22.62 -9.77
N VAL A 230 -8.66 21.73 -9.29
CA VAL A 230 -8.66 21.45 -7.86
C VAL A 230 -7.24 21.13 -7.37
N LEU A 231 -6.58 22.13 -6.79
CA LEU A 231 -5.57 21.83 -5.78
C LEU A 231 -6.30 21.21 -4.58
N HIS A 232 -5.98 19.97 -4.27
CA HIS A 232 -6.72 19.21 -3.26
C HIS A 232 -6.08 19.39 -1.88
N LEU A 233 -6.34 20.53 -1.24
CA LEU A 233 -5.92 20.77 0.14
C LEU A 233 -6.83 20.05 1.15
N ASN A 234 -6.30 19.73 2.34
CA ASN A 234 -7.03 19.07 3.43
C ASN A 234 -7.68 17.74 3.04
N SER A 235 -7.11 17.07 2.04
CA SER A 235 -7.63 15.85 1.47
C SER A 235 -6.49 14.89 1.10
N THR A 236 -6.88 13.70 0.65
CA THR A 236 -5.97 12.67 0.17
C THR A 236 -6.30 12.39 -1.27
N VAL A 237 -5.32 12.60 -2.14
CA VAL A 237 -5.36 12.16 -3.54
C VAL A 237 -4.75 10.76 -3.56
N ALA A 238 -5.55 9.74 -3.87
CA ALA A 238 -5.06 8.39 -4.05
C ALA A 238 -4.87 8.10 -5.54
N LYS A 239 -3.81 7.36 -5.89
CA LYS A 239 -3.55 6.78 -7.20
C LYS A 239 -3.42 5.27 -6.99
N GLY A 240 -4.06 4.45 -7.80
CA GLY A 240 -4.23 3.01 -7.52
C GLY A 240 -5.65 2.69 -7.05
N ALA A 241 -6.14 1.53 -7.46
CA ALA A 241 -7.47 1.09 -7.10
C ALA A 241 -7.54 0.79 -5.60
N LYS A 242 -8.70 1.02 -4.99
CA LYS A 242 -8.96 0.56 -3.63
C LYS A 242 -8.68 -0.94 -3.54
N ASN A 243 -7.84 -1.34 -2.59
CA ASN A 243 -7.42 -2.73 -2.37
C ASN A 243 -6.54 -3.32 -3.49
N ALA A 244 -5.91 -2.48 -4.32
CA ALA A 244 -4.88 -2.94 -5.24
C ALA A 244 -3.62 -3.37 -4.50
N SER A 245 -2.85 -4.22 -5.17
CA SER A 245 -1.52 -4.64 -4.72
C SER A 245 -0.56 -3.46 -4.55
N ALA A 246 -0.72 -2.39 -5.32
CA ALA A 246 0.01 -1.16 -5.14
C ALA A 246 -0.92 0.04 -5.19
N HIS A 247 -0.70 1.00 -4.29
CA HIS A 247 -1.34 2.31 -4.36
C HIS A 247 -0.40 3.40 -3.84
N VAL A 248 -0.58 4.61 -4.35
CA VAL A 248 0.13 5.79 -3.88
C VAL A 248 -0.86 6.82 -3.38
N THR A 249 -0.61 7.44 -2.25
CA THR A 249 -1.41 8.57 -1.77
C THR A 249 -0.56 9.82 -1.60
N ILE A 250 -1.18 10.97 -1.87
CA ILE A 250 -0.60 12.29 -1.66
C ILE A 250 -1.53 13.04 -0.71
N GLN A 251 -0.99 13.54 0.39
CA GLN A 251 -1.77 14.01 1.52
C GLN A 251 -1.31 15.40 1.98
N HIS A 252 -2.29 16.25 2.29
CA HIS A 252 -2.07 17.44 3.10
C HIS A 252 -2.27 17.07 4.59
N LYS A 253 -1.19 16.70 5.27
CA LYS A 253 -1.22 16.21 6.66
C LYS A 253 -1.36 17.35 7.65
N ILE A 254 -2.62 17.67 7.98
CA ILE A 254 -2.99 18.60 9.08
C ILE A 254 -3.50 17.89 10.34
N ALA A 255 -3.77 16.60 10.24
CA ALA A 255 -4.24 15.76 11.34
C ALA A 255 -3.86 14.29 11.09
N ASP A 256 -3.54 13.55 12.15
CA ASP A 256 -3.25 12.12 12.16
C ASP A 256 -4.24 11.34 13.05
N GLN A 257 -4.10 10.01 13.12
CA GLN A 257 -4.90 9.12 13.98
C GLN A 257 -6.41 9.34 13.85
N ARG A 258 -6.90 9.47 12.61
CA ARG A 258 -8.32 9.65 12.34
C ARG A 258 -9.07 8.34 12.60
N ASN A 259 -10.01 8.37 13.52
CA ASN A 259 -10.96 7.28 13.72
C ASN A 259 -12.27 7.63 12.99
N PRO A 260 -12.62 6.93 11.90
CA PRO A 260 -13.83 7.24 11.14
C PRO A 260 -15.12 6.88 11.89
N VAL A 261 -15.05 5.96 12.87
CA VAL A 261 -16.22 5.53 13.65
C VAL A 261 -16.56 6.57 14.70
N SER A 262 -15.58 7.02 15.48
CA SER A 262 -15.79 8.04 16.53
C SER A 262 -15.68 9.47 16.03
N GLY A 263 -15.25 9.69 14.78
CA GLY A 263 -14.99 11.03 14.22
C GLY A 263 -13.79 11.74 14.85
N THR A 264 -13.01 11.07 15.71
CA THR A 264 -11.88 11.69 16.41
C THR A 264 -10.63 11.76 15.52
N LYS A 265 -9.78 12.77 15.75
CA LYS A 265 -8.51 12.97 15.05
C LYS A 265 -7.52 13.69 15.96
N ARG A 266 -6.22 13.39 15.81
CA ARG A 266 -5.15 14.18 16.41
C ARG A 266 -4.82 15.34 15.47
N VAL A 267 -5.23 16.55 15.82
CA VAL A 267 -4.81 17.74 15.07
C VAL A 267 -3.31 17.93 15.26
N LEU A 268 -2.58 18.13 14.16
CA LEU A 268 -1.13 18.31 14.20
C LEU A 268 -0.78 19.75 14.54
N SER A 269 0.24 19.91 15.39
CA SER A 269 0.87 21.22 15.62
C SER A 269 1.50 21.74 14.33
N GLU A 270 1.70 23.06 14.19
CA GLU A 270 2.23 23.65 12.96
C GLU A 270 3.58 23.06 12.51
N ASN A 271 4.41 22.61 13.46
CA ASN A 271 5.70 21.98 13.17
C ASN A 271 5.55 20.54 12.66
N GLU A 272 4.45 19.86 12.98
CA GLU A 272 4.18 18.49 12.51
C GLU A 272 3.37 18.45 11.21
N ARG A 273 2.78 19.59 10.80
CA ARG A 273 2.03 19.68 9.55
C ARG A 273 2.96 19.60 8.35
N ARG A 274 2.57 18.79 7.37
CA ARG A 274 3.46 18.40 6.27
C ARG A 274 2.69 18.06 5.00
N ALA A 275 3.41 18.04 3.89
CA ALA A 275 2.96 17.34 2.68
C ALA A 275 3.52 15.92 2.74
N ARG A 276 2.75 14.92 2.31
CA ARG A 276 3.16 13.52 2.32
C ARG A 276 2.89 12.86 0.99
N VAL A 277 3.83 12.05 0.52
CA VAL A 277 3.58 10.99 -0.46
C VAL A 277 3.79 9.64 0.23
N GLU A 278 2.95 8.67 -0.08
CA GLU A 278 2.93 7.38 0.61
C GLU A 278 2.65 6.29 -0.40
N VAL A 279 3.47 5.25 -0.41
CA VAL A 279 3.31 4.07 -1.24
C VAL A 279 2.96 2.91 -0.35
N THR A 280 1.89 2.21 -0.69
CA THR A 280 1.50 0.96 -0.08
C THR A 280 1.64 -0.14 -1.10
N LEU A 281 2.40 -1.17 -0.73
CA LEU A 281 2.49 -2.43 -1.44
C LEU A 281 1.84 -3.51 -0.58
N SER A 282 0.98 -4.32 -1.17
CA SER A 282 0.19 -5.34 -0.49
C SER A 282 0.03 -6.59 -1.32
N GLY A 283 -0.15 -7.73 -0.65
CA GLY A 283 -0.10 -9.06 -1.26
C GLY A 283 1.28 -9.68 -1.08
N ALA A 284 1.33 -10.90 -0.56
CA ALA A 284 2.58 -11.62 -0.30
C ALA A 284 3.41 -11.77 -1.59
N ASP A 285 2.78 -12.18 -2.70
CA ASP A 285 3.45 -12.38 -4.00
C ASP A 285 4.17 -11.11 -4.49
N ILE A 286 3.53 -9.95 -4.31
CA ILE A 286 4.05 -8.65 -4.78
C ILE A 286 5.24 -8.19 -3.92
N LEU A 287 5.24 -8.54 -2.64
CA LEU A 287 6.36 -8.30 -1.73
C LEU A 287 7.51 -9.28 -2.01
N GLU A 288 7.21 -10.55 -2.25
CA GLU A 288 8.17 -11.58 -2.61
C GLU A 288 8.91 -11.24 -3.92
N GLU A 289 8.18 -10.83 -4.97
CA GLU A 289 8.75 -10.33 -6.23
C GLU A 289 9.74 -9.17 -6.03
N ARG A 290 9.66 -8.48 -4.89
CA ARG A 290 10.51 -7.32 -4.53
C ARG A 290 11.51 -7.65 -3.43
N GLY A 291 11.69 -8.93 -3.11
CA GLY A 291 12.66 -9.41 -2.14
C GLY A 291 12.24 -9.23 -0.68
N LEU A 292 10.94 -9.16 -0.40
CA LEU A 292 10.36 -9.14 0.95
C LEU A 292 9.55 -10.42 1.21
N VAL A 293 10.25 -11.52 1.42
CA VAL A 293 9.65 -12.85 1.68
C VAL A 293 9.40 -13.04 3.18
N THR A 294 10.37 -12.63 3.99
CA THR A 294 10.39 -12.80 5.44
C THR A 294 10.50 -11.46 6.15
N ILE A 295 10.22 -11.46 7.45
CA ILE A 295 10.41 -10.30 8.31
C ILE A 295 11.86 -9.79 8.31
N ASN A 296 12.83 -10.71 8.16
CA ASN A 296 14.26 -10.42 8.19
C ASN A 296 14.73 -9.64 6.97
N ASP A 297 14.02 -9.76 5.86
CA ASP A 297 14.36 -9.07 4.63
C ASP A 297 14.18 -7.56 4.76
N LEU A 298 13.40 -7.08 5.74
CA LEU A 298 13.32 -5.65 6.09
C LEU A 298 14.71 -5.07 6.43
N GLY A 299 15.62 -5.87 6.97
CA GLY A 299 16.98 -5.45 7.30
C GLY A 299 17.98 -5.50 6.14
N GLN A 300 17.58 -6.07 4.99
CA GLN A 300 18.45 -6.32 3.85
C GLN A 300 17.98 -5.60 2.58
N VAL A 301 16.66 -5.43 2.41
CA VAL A 301 16.08 -4.81 1.22
C VAL A 301 16.41 -3.32 1.13
N SER A 302 16.63 -2.84 -0.09
CA SER A 302 16.68 -1.40 -0.34
C SER A 302 15.28 -0.85 -0.49
N LEU A 303 14.79 -0.12 0.52
CA LEU A 303 13.49 0.56 0.47
C LEU A 303 13.40 1.56 -0.69
N LYS A 304 14.53 2.16 -1.08
CA LYS A 304 14.66 2.95 -2.31
C LYS A 304 14.36 2.12 -3.55
N LYS A 305 14.99 0.96 -3.74
CA LYS A 305 14.70 0.09 -4.90
C LYS A 305 13.25 -0.43 -4.89
N LEU A 306 12.75 -0.82 -3.71
CA LEU A 306 11.39 -1.31 -3.50
C LEU A 306 10.32 -0.30 -3.96
N THR A 307 10.53 0.97 -3.66
CA THR A 307 9.55 2.04 -3.90
C THR A 307 9.84 2.90 -5.14
N ARG A 308 11.04 2.80 -5.74
CA ARG A 308 11.48 3.59 -6.90
C ARG A 308 10.42 3.78 -8.00
N PRO A 309 9.72 2.73 -8.50
CA PRO A 309 8.76 2.94 -9.57
C PRO A 309 7.49 3.68 -9.13
N PHE A 310 7.23 3.74 -7.82
CA PHE A 310 6.04 4.35 -7.22
C PHE A 310 6.30 5.73 -6.59
N LEU A 311 7.57 6.07 -6.32
CA LEU A 311 8.00 7.36 -5.80
C LEU A 311 8.87 8.08 -6.83
N SER A 312 8.28 8.36 -8.00
CA SER A 312 8.97 9.13 -9.04
C SER A 312 8.28 10.47 -9.30
N PHE A 313 9.09 11.50 -9.49
CA PHE A 313 8.64 12.84 -9.81
C PHE A 313 9.16 13.26 -11.17
N ARG A 314 8.30 13.88 -11.96
CA ARG A 314 8.56 14.25 -13.35
C ARG A 314 8.29 15.72 -13.60
N LEU A 315 8.97 16.28 -14.59
CA LEU A 315 8.68 17.58 -15.20
C LEU A 315 8.05 17.33 -16.57
N GLY A 316 7.15 18.22 -16.99
CA GLY A 316 6.64 18.21 -18.36
C GLY A 316 7.68 18.78 -19.32
N THR A 317 7.90 18.12 -20.44
CA THR A 317 8.67 18.66 -21.56
C THR A 317 7.70 19.18 -22.60
N ILE A 318 7.91 20.40 -23.08
CA ILE A 318 7.09 21.03 -24.11
C ILE A 318 7.99 21.67 -25.15
N ASP A 319 7.54 21.65 -26.40
CA ASP A 319 8.17 22.45 -27.43
C ASP A 319 7.91 23.94 -27.19
N ALA A 320 8.81 24.81 -27.67
CA ALA A 320 8.82 26.24 -27.39
C ALA A 320 7.70 27.06 -28.10
N TRP A 321 6.57 26.44 -28.44
CA TRP A 321 5.44 27.11 -29.09
C TRP A 321 4.42 27.58 -28.06
N GLN A 322 4.00 28.85 -28.13
CA GLN A 322 3.13 29.48 -27.13
C GLN A 322 1.81 28.71 -26.89
N TYR A 323 1.15 28.24 -27.95
CA TYR A 323 -0.11 27.50 -27.80
C TYR A 323 0.06 26.14 -27.10
N LEU A 324 1.24 25.52 -27.21
CA LEU A 324 1.59 24.30 -26.49
C LEU A 324 1.89 24.59 -25.02
N LEU A 325 2.51 25.74 -24.73
CA LEU A 325 2.72 26.22 -23.37
C LEU A 325 1.39 26.45 -22.65
N ASP A 326 0.43 27.14 -23.28
CA ASP A 326 -0.88 27.42 -22.67
C ASP A 326 -1.66 26.13 -22.36
N ASP A 327 -1.66 25.16 -23.29
CA ASP A 327 -2.28 23.86 -23.06
C ASP A 327 -1.55 23.10 -21.95
N ALA A 328 -0.22 23.09 -21.97
CA ALA A 328 0.57 22.39 -20.96
C ALA A 328 0.39 22.99 -19.56
N GLU A 329 0.34 24.31 -19.43
CA GLU A 329 -0.03 24.98 -18.19
C GLU A 329 -1.42 24.55 -17.73
N ALA A 330 -2.41 24.51 -18.63
CA ALA A 330 -3.75 24.06 -18.29
C ALA A 330 -3.76 22.60 -17.80
N GLN A 331 -2.99 21.71 -18.42
CA GLN A 331 -2.86 20.32 -17.97
C GLN A 331 -2.16 20.23 -16.61
N MET A 332 -1.03 20.92 -16.44
CA MET A 332 -0.30 20.92 -15.17
C MET A 332 -1.16 21.47 -14.04
N ARG A 333 -2.00 22.47 -14.33
CA ARG A 333 -2.91 23.06 -13.34
C ARG A 333 -3.96 22.10 -12.81
N THR A 334 -4.42 21.16 -13.63
CA THR A 334 -5.66 20.42 -13.37
C THR A 334 -5.39 18.93 -13.17
N ARG A 335 -4.42 18.39 -13.92
CA ARG A 335 -4.13 16.96 -14.05
C ARG A 335 -2.67 16.61 -13.75
N GLY A 336 -1.80 17.63 -13.70
CA GLY A 336 -0.37 17.44 -13.53
C GLY A 336 0.27 16.75 -14.74
N VAL A 337 1.41 16.12 -14.49
CA VAL A 337 2.22 15.41 -15.50
C VAL A 337 1.48 14.28 -16.20
N TYR A 338 0.44 13.69 -15.58
CA TYR A 338 -0.40 12.70 -16.24
C TYR A 338 -1.24 13.30 -17.37
N GLY A 339 -1.67 14.56 -17.23
CA GLY A 339 -2.43 15.25 -18.28
C GLY A 339 -1.55 15.50 -19.51
N LEU A 340 -0.31 15.90 -19.29
CA LEU A 340 0.69 16.07 -20.37
C LEU A 340 0.98 14.75 -21.07
N GLU A 341 1.37 13.72 -20.31
CA GLU A 341 1.73 12.40 -20.85
C GLU A 341 0.62 11.77 -21.70
N LEU A 342 -0.63 11.83 -21.21
CA LEU A 342 -1.77 11.29 -21.95
C LEU A 342 -2.06 12.06 -23.23
N ARG A 343 -1.91 13.39 -23.23
CA ARG A 343 -2.15 14.19 -24.43
C ARG A 343 -1.08 13.98 -25.48
N GLU A 344 0.18 13.95 -25.08
CA GLU A 344 1.30 13.63 -25.98
C GLU A 344 1.08 12.27 -26.66
N ARG A 345 0.78 11.22 -25.88
CA ARG A 345 0.49 9.89 -26.43
C ARG A 345 -0.75 9.88 -27.33
N ALA A 346 -1.81 10.59 -26.96
CA ALA A 346 -3.01 10.68 -27.79
C ALA A 346 -2.71 11.37 -29.14
N GLY A 347 -1.94 12.46 -29.11
CA GLY A 347 -1.50 13.20 -30.28
C GLY A 347 -0.63 12.36 -31.23
N GLU A 348 0.31 11.58 -30.69
CA GLU A 348 1.12 10.64 -31.48
C GLU A 348 0.28 9.58 -32.18
N LEU A 349 -0.70 9.01 -31.48
CA LEU A 349 -1.61 8.01 -32.04
C LEU A 349 -2.45 8.61 -33.18
N GLU A 350 -2.99 9.82 -33.02
CA GLU A 350 -3.70 10.54 -34.08
C GLU A 350 -2.80 10.88 -35.28
N ALA A 351 -1.56 11.34 -35.02
CA ALA A 351 -0.59 11.60 -36.09
C ALA A 351 -0.26 10.30 -36.86
N ARG A 352 -0.07 9.19 -36.15
CA ARG A 352 0.17 7.88 -36.77
C ARG A 352 -1.04 7.42 -37.60
N GLU A 353 -2.25 7.59 -37.10
CA GLU A 353 -3.48 7.22 -37.83
C GLU A 353 -3.68 8.07 -39.09
N ARG A 354 -3.39 9.38 -39.03
CA ARG A 354 -3.40 10.25 -40.21
C ARG A 354 -2.40 9.79 -41.27
N ARG A 355 -1.15 9.51 -40.88
CA ARG A 355 -0.13 8.97 -41.80
C ARG A 355 -0.56 7.64 -42.41
N ARG A 356 -1.17 6.75 -41.62
CA ARG A 356 -1.72 5.47 -42.10
C ARG A 356 -2.78 5.70 -43.17
N LYS A 357 -3.72 6.63 -42.93
CA LYS A 357 -4.77 6.98 -43.90
C LYS A 357 -4.21 7.64 -45.17
N ALA A 358 -3.12 8.39 -45.04
CA ALA A 358 -2.40 9.00 -46.17
C ALA A 358 -1.51 8.02 -46.95
N GLY A 359 -1.39 6.75 -46.53
CA GLY A 359 -0.51 5.77 -47.16
C GLY A 359 0.99 5.99 -46.88
N GLU A 360 1.34 6.83 -45.91
CA GLU A 360 2.73 7.13 -45.58
C GLU A 360 3.40 6.01 -44.77
N LYS A 361 4.74 5.94 -44.86
CA LYS A 361 5.53 5.02 -44.04
C LYS A 361 5.37 5.35 -42.56
N LEU A 362 4.86 4.38 -41.81
CA LEU A 362 4.66 4.55 -40.37
C LEU A 362 5.99 4.49 -39.61
N PRO A 363 6.25 5.42 -38.68
CA PRO A 363 7.40 5.31 -37.80
C PRO A 363 7.30 4.07 -36.91
N ARG A 364 8.38 3.67 -36.25
CA ARG A 364 8.32 2.62 -35.21
C ARG A 364 7.31 3.03 -34.14
N ASN A 365 6.51 2.08 -33.66
CA ASN A 365 5.60 2.37 -32.55
C ASN A 365 6.43 2.72 -31.31
N LYS A 366 6.28 3.96 -30.84
CA LYS A 366 6.94 4.50 -29.65
C LYS A 366 5.98 4.68 -28.48
N ASP A 367 4.73 4.19 -28.57
CA ASP A 367 3.75 4.24 -27.48
C ASP A 367 4.36 3.67 -26.19
N ARG A 368 4.77 4.59 -25.32
CA ARG A 368 5.51 4.33 -24.08
C ARG A 368 4.96 5.26 -23.02
N GLU A 369 4.73 4.70 -21.84
CA GLU A 369 4.35 5.50 -20.68
C GLU A 369 5.48 6.48 -20.32
N GLY A 370 5.10 7.70 -19.95
CA GLY A 370 6.05 8.74 -19.54
C GLY A 370 6.61 9.57 -20.70
N GLN A 371 6.01 9.46 -21.88
CA GLN A 371 6.30 10.36 -22.98
C GLN A 371 6.01 11.83 -22.63
N GLY A 372 6.86 12.73 -23.11
CA GLY A 372 6.73 14.16 -22.83
C GLY A 372 7.09 14.53 -21.40
N LEU A 373 7.79 13.65 -20.67
CA LEU A 373 8.16 13.85 -19.28
C LEU A 373 9.66 13.60 -19.05
N ASP A 374 10.28 14.51 -18.31
CA ASP A 374 11.65 14.36 -17.82
C ASP A 374 11.68 14.07 -16.32
N ALA A 375 12.77 13.44 -15.85
CA ALA A 375 12.95 13.22 -14.42
C ALA A 375 13.18 14.55 -13.69
N TRP A 376 12.41 14.82 -12.64
CA TRP A 376 12.74 15.91 -11.72
C TRP A 376 13.88 15.46 -10.80
N GLN A 377 15.13 15.67 -11.23
CA GLN A 377 16.31 15.09 -10.59
C GLN A 377 16.41 15.47 -9.11
N GLU A 378 16.28 16.76 -8.79
CA GLU A 378 16.45 17.30 -7.44
C GLU A 378 15.44 16.71 -6.45
N LEU A 379 14.16 16.64 -6.84
CA LEU A 379 13.11 16.09 -5.96
C LEU A 379 13.25 14.57 -5.80
N ASN A 380 13.66 13.87 -6.86
CA ASN A 380 13.92 12.43 -6.81
C ASN A 380 15.15 12.11 -5.94
N GLU A 381 16.20 12.92 -5.98
CA GLU A 381 17.40 12.78 -5.14
C GLU A 381 17.08 13.00 -3.66
N VAL A 382 16.37 14.08 -3.32
CA VAL A 382 15.93 14.33 -1.93
C VAL A 382 15.06 13.17 -1.41
N THR A 383 14.18 12.64 -2.24
CA THR A 383 13.34 11.48 -1.90
C THR A 383 14.19 10.22 -1.71
N ALA A 384 15.15 9.98 -2.60
CA ALA A 384 16.06 8.86 -2.52
C ALA A 384 16.91 8.89 -1.25
N ASP A 385 17.44 10.05 -0.87
CA ASP A 385 18.23 10.23 0.35
C ASP A 385 17.39 9.92 1.60
N ALA A 386 16.14 10.39 1.65
CA ALA A 386 15.23 10.09 2.75
C ALA A 386 14.96 8.57 2.87
N LEU A 387 14.79 7.88 1.74
CA LEU A 387 14.60 6.42 1.70
C LEU A 387 15.87 5.65 2.08
N ASP A 388 17.04 6.14 1.68
CA ASP A 388 18.34 5.57 2.06
C ASP A 388 18.59 5.75 3.57
N MET A 389 18.23 6.90 4.16
CA MET A 389 18.24 7.11 5.61
C MET A 389 17.31 6.15 6.34
N LEU A 390 16.09 5.94 5.83
CA LEU A 390 15.16 4.96 6.39
C LEU A 390 15.75 3.55 6.30
N GLY A 391 16.31 3.16 5.15
CA GLY A 391 16.97 1.86 4.96
C GLY A 391 18.15 1.65 5.92
N ARG A 392 18.95 2.68 6.19
CA ARG A 392 20.03 2.60 7.20
C ARG A 392 19.52 2.29 8.60
N ARG A 393 18.34 2.80 8.99
CA ARG A 393 17.74 2.49 10.30
C ARG A 393 17.35 1.04 10.42
N TRP A 394 16.93 0.42 9.32
CA TRP A 394 16.52 -0.98 9.28
C TRP A 394 17.69 -1.94 9.06
N ARG A 395 18.82 -1.45 8.54
CA ARG A 395 20.00 -2.26 8.23
C ARG A 395 20.42 -3.13 9.43
N GLY A 396 20.60 -4.42 9.16
CA GLY A 396 20.99 -5.40 10.18
C GLY A 396 19.86 -5.84 11.10
N PHE A 397 18.62 -5.39 10.85
CA PHE A 397 17.46 -6.00 11.49
C PHE A 397 17.39 -7.49 11.12
N SER A 398 17.32 -8.32 12.15
CA SER A 398 17.08 -9.75 12.06
C SER A 398 16.31 -10.21 13.29
N TRP A 399 15.37 -11.13 13.11
CA TRP A 399 14.60 -11.78 14.14
C TRP A 399 14.69 -13.28 13.88
N SER A 400 15.42 -13.95 14.76
CA SER A 400 15.66 -15.40 14.78
C SER A 400 15.01 -16.02 16.01
#